data_AF-A0A962CPN8-F1
#
_entry.id   AF-A0A962CPN8-F1
#
_cell.length_a   1.000
_cell.length_b   1.000
_cell.length_c   1.000
_cell.angle_alpha   90.00
_cell.angle_beta   90.00
_cell.angle_gamma   90.00
#
_symmetry.space_group_name_H-M   'P 1'
#
loop_
_entity.id
_entity.type
_entity.pdbx_description
1 polymer ?
#
loop_
_entity_poly.entity_id
_entity_poly.type
_entity_poly.pdbx_seq_one_letter_code
_entity_poly.pdbx_strand_id
1 'polypeptide(L)' 'MSMIDKLHKPFFYGLIALVCASAGLVILKIWDVALPDDLFFKILATIGVLILLFGFLLVANSDFGIHKKLKDENYLD' A
#
# COMPACT_ATOMS: atom_id res chain seq x y z
N MET A 1 6.37 21.81 -4.07
CA MET A 1 6.02 20.37 -3.98
C MET A 1 5.70 20.05 -2.54
N SER A 2 4.42 19.82 -2.22
CA SER A 2 3.97 19.59 -0.84
C SER A 2 4.65 18.34 -0.25
N MET A 3 4.93 18.33 1.06
CA MET A 3 5.47 17.15 1.75
C MET A 3 4.54 15.94 1.60
N ILE A 4 3.24 16.18 1.41
CA ILE A 4 2.19 15.18 1.15
C ILE A 4 2.39 14.50 -0.22
N ASP A 5 2.74 15.27 -1.27
CA ASP A 5 3.04 14.72 -2.61
C ASP A 5 4.28 13.82 -2.60
N LYS A 6 5.22 14.07 -1.69
CA LYS A 6 6.42 13.24 -1.51
C LYS A 6 6.12 11.92 -0.82
N LEU A 7 5.10 11.86 0.04
CA LEU A 7 4.76 10.68 0.82
C LEU A 7 3.71 9.78 0.12
N HIS A 8 2.81 10.35 -0.68
CA HIS A 8 1.83 9.58 -1.43
C HIS A 8 2.48 8.65 -2.48
N LYS A 9 3.55 9.13 -3.16
CA LYS A 9 4.30 8.35 -4.16
C LYS A 9 4.89 7.04 -3.62
N PRO A 10 5.64 7.02 -2.50
CA PRO A 10 6.19 5.77 -1.97
C PRO A 10 5.11 4.79 -1.49
N PHE A 11 4.00 5.26 -0.88
CA PHE A 11 2.89 4.37 -0.52
C PHE A 11 2.24 3.73 -1.75
N PHE A 12 2.06 4.51 -2.82
CA PHE A 12 1.52 4.02 -4.08
C PHE A 12 2.46 3.03 -4.78
N TYR A 13 3.77 3.33 -4.85
CA TYR A 13 4.76 2.37 -5.37
C TYR A 13 4.84 1.10 -4.52
N GLY A 14 4.70 1.21 -3.20
CA GLY A 14 4.61 0.07 -2.29
C GLY A 14 3.41 -0.82 -2.58
N LEU A 15 2.23 -0.23 -2.82
CA LEU A 15 1.03 -0.98 -3.23
C LEU A 15 1.24 -1.73 -4.55
N ILE A 16 1.81 -1.06 -5.56
CA ILE A 16 2.13 -1.71 -6.84
C ILE A 16 3.09 -2.88 -6.62
N ALA A 17 4.16 -2.67 -5.85
CA ALA A 17 5.13 -3.71 -5.56
C ALA A 17 4.50 -4.92 -4.84
N LEU A 18 3.60 -4.69 -3.86
CA LEU A 18 2.88 -5.76 -3.17
C LEU A 18 1.98 -6.57 -4.11
N VAL A 19 1.29 -5.90 -5.05
CA VAL A 19 0.46 -6.57 -6.07
C VAL A 19 1.30 -7.35 -7.07
N CYS A 20 2.42 -6.79 -7.53
CA CYS A 20 3.34 -7.51 -8.42
C CYS A 20 3.97 -8.71 -7.70
N ALA A 21 4.33 -8.58 -6.43
CA ALA A 21 4.89 -9.66 -5.63
C ALA A 21 3.87 -10.78 -5.40
N SER A 22 2.59 -10.46 -5.10
CA SER A 22 1.55 -11.48 -4.96
C SER A 22 1.30 -12.22 -6.28
N ALA A 23 1.23 -11.52 -7.41
CA ALA A 23 1.11 -12.15 -8.72
C ALA A 23 2.30 -13.07 -9.03
N GLY A 24 3.53 -12.61 -8.77
CA GLY A 24 4.73 -13.42 -8.93
C GLY A 24 4.71 -14.68 -8.05
N LEU A 25 4.28 -14.56 -6.80
CA LEU A 25 4.15 -15.69 -5.87
C LEU A 25 3.12 -16.73 -6.34
N VAL A 26 2.00 -16.28 -6.92
CA VAL A 26 1.00 -17.18 -7.54
C VAL A 26 1.59 -17.92 -8.74
N ILE A 27 2.32 -17.22 -9.61
CA ILE A 27 2.98 -17.83 -10.78
C ILE A 27 4.00 -18.89 -10.34
N LEU A 28 4.82 -18.58 -9.32
CA LEU A 28 5.78 -19.54 -8.77
C LEU A 28 5.09 -20.81 -8.24
N LYS A 29 3.93 -20.66 -7.60
CA LYS A 29 3.14 -21.80 -7.13
C LYS A 29 2.57 -22.64 -8.29
N ILE A 30 2.17 -22.00 -9.38
CA ILE A 30 1.72 -22.70 -10.61
C ILE A 30 2.87 -23.47 -11.26
N TRP A 31 4.10 -22.96 -11.21
CA TRP A 31 5.31 -23.64 -11.69
C TRP A 31 5.85 -24.71 -10.74
N ASP A 32 5.06 -25.11 -9.74
CA ASP A 32 5.40 -26.15 -8.79
C ASP A 32 6.74 -25.92 -8.07
N VAL A 33 7.10 -24.64 -7.89
CA VAL A 33 8.21 -24.29 -7.00
C VAL A 33 7.86 -24.82 -5.62
N ALA A 34 8.78 -25.59 -5.03
CA ALA A 34 8.60 -26.28 -3.76
C ALA A 34 8.40 -25.28 -2.60
N LEU A 35 7.18 -24.77 -2.49
CA LEU A 35 6.72 -23.89 -1.43
C LEU A 35 5.59 -24.62 -0.69
N PRO A 36 5.76 -24.91 0.62
CA PRO A 36 4.73 -25.55 1.42
C PRO A 36 3.42 -24.75 1.37
N ASP A 37 2.28 -25.45 1.25
CA ASP A 37 0.97 -24.79 1.13
C ASP A 37 0.67 -23.89 2.33
N ASP A 38 1.01 -24.32 3.54
CA ASP A 38 0.86 -23.51 4.75
C ASP A 38 1.63 -22.17 4.65
N LEU A 39 2.86 -22.22 4.14
CA LEU A 39 3.68 -21.02 3.97
C LEU A 39 3.13 -20.13 2.85
N PHE A 40 2.67 -20.73 1.74
CA PHE A 40 2.05 -20.01 0.63
C PHE A 40 0.86 -19.16 1.10
N PHE A 41 -0.10 -19.79 1.78
CA PHE A 41 -1.31 -19.10 2.25
C PHE A 41 -1.00 -18.05 3.31
N LYS A 42 -0.04 -18.31 4.21
CA LYS A 42 0.40 -17.31 5.20
C LYS A 42 1.04 -16.09 4.54
N ILE A 43 1.89 -16.27 3.52
CA ILE A 43 2.49 -15.15 2.80
C ILE A 43 1.41 -14.37 2.04
N LEU A 44 0.50 -15.06 1.36
CA LEU A 44 -0.60 -14.43 0.62
C LEU A 44 -1.50 -13.60 1.55
N ALA A 45 -1.89 -14.16 2.69
CA ALA A 45 -2.67 -13.45 3.71
C ALA A 45 -1.92 -12.23 4.26
N THR A 46 -0.61 -12.37 4.53
CA THR A 46 0.24 -11.28 4.99
C THR A 46 0.28 -10.13 3.97
N ILE A 47 0.47 -10.45 2.69
CA ILE A 47 0.45 -9.45 1.62
C ILE A 47 -0.92 -8.75 1.56
N GLY A 48 -2.02 -9.50 1.70
CA GLY A 48 -3.37 -8.95 1.78
C GLY A 48 -3.54 -7.93 2.90
N VAL A 49 -3.08 -8.25 4.11
CA VAL A 49 -3.10 -7.33 5.26
C VAL A 49 -2.26 -6.08 4.99
N LEU A 50 -1.07 -6.23 4.40
CA LEU A 50 -0.21 -5.10 4.07
C LEU A 50 -0.85 -4.18 3.01
N ILE A 51 -1.50 -4.73 2.00
CA ILE A 51 -2.24 -3.95 0.99
C ILE A 51 -3.34 -3.12 1.66
N LEU A 52 -4.12 -3.74 2.55
CA LEU A 52 -5.17 -3.03 3.30
C LEU A 52 -4.59 -1.90 4.17
N LEU A 53 -3.50 -2.18 4.88
CA LEU A 53 -2.83 -1.19 5.74
C LEU A 53 -2.27 -0.02 4.93
N PHE A 54 -1.59 -0.29 3.81
CA PHE A 54 -1.07 0.75 2.92
C PHE A 54 -2.19 1.56 2.27
N GLY A 55 -3.27 0.91 1.84
CA GLY A 55 -4.45 1.58 1.30
C GLY A 55 -5.11 2.50 2.33
N PHE A 56 -5.28 2.02 3.56
CA PHE A 56 -5.79 2.81 4.67
C PHE A 56 -4.91 4.02 4.97
N LEU A 57 -3.58 3.82 5.10
CA LEU A 57 -2.63 4.91 5.37
C LEU A 57 -2.62 5.97 4.26
N LEU A 58 -2.76 5.56 2.99
CA LEU A 58 -2.84 6.47 1.87
C LEU A 58 -4.08 7.37 1.96
N VAL A 59 -5.24 6.78 2.24
CA VAL A 59 -6.51 7.53 2.41
C VAL A 59 -6.43 8.45 3.63
N ALA A 60 -6.00 7.91 4.79
CA ALA A 60 -5.88 8.69 6.02
C ALA A 60 -4.92 9.88 5.85
N ASN A 61 -3.78 9.69 5.20
CA ASN A 61 -2.83 10.76 4.93
C ASN A 61 -3.39 11.81 3.96
N SER A 62 -4.21 11.40 2.98
CA SER A 62 -4.93 12.34 2.12
C SER A 62 -5.90 13.21 2.92
N ASP A 63 -6.63 12.62 3.87
CA ASP A 63 -7.61 13.32 4.70
C ASP A 63 -6.94 14.36 5.63
N PHE A 64 -5.88 13.96 6.34
CA PHE A 64 -5.08 14.89 7.15
C PHE A 64 -4.40 15.99 6.33
N GLY A 65 -4.00 15.70 5.09
CA GLY A 65 -3.37 16.66 4.19
C GLY A 65 -4.31 17.80 3.76
N ILE A 66 -5.59 17.50 3.57
CA ILE A 66 -6.61 18.48 3.16
C ILE A 66 -6.87 19.49 4.29
N HIS A 67 -6.98 19.04 5.54
CA HIS A 67 -7.18 19.93 6.69
C HIS A 67 -6.04 20.94 6.89
N LYS A 68 -4.79 20.50 6.67
CA LYS A 68 -3.64 21.41 6.77
C LYS A 68 -3.63 22.45 5.65
N LYS A 69 -3.96 22.04 4.42
CA LYS A 69 -4.00 22.93 3.26
C LYS A 69 -5.07 24.02 3.40
N LEU A 70 -6.26 23.68 3.91
CA LEU A 70 -7.34 24.64 4.14
C LEU A 70 -7.01 25.68 5.22
N LYS A 71 -6.22 25.30 6.22
CA LYS A 71 -5.72 26.21 7.26
C LYS A 71 -4.61 27.13 6.74
N ASP A 72 -3.68 26.60 5.92
CA ASP A 72 -2.60 27.39 5.32
C ASP A 72 -3.12 28.39 4.25
N GLU A 73 -4.27 28.13 3.63
CA GLU A 73 -4.91 29.01 2.64
C GLU A 73 -5.91 30.01 3.25
N ASN A 74 -5.94 30.19 4.59
CA ASN A 74 -6.80 31.16 5.30
C ASN A 74 -8.32 31.01 5.03
N TYR A 75 -8.78 29.83 4.63
CA TYR A 75 -10.21 29.57 4.43
C TYR A 75 -10.95 29.23 5.74
N LEU A 76 -10.22 28.90 6.79
CA LEU A 76 -10.74 28.60 8.12
C LEU A 76 -9.85 29.33 9.15
N ASP A 77 -10.39 30.39 9.76
CA ASP A 77 -9.83 31.03 10.97
C ASP A 77 -9.99 30.10 12.19
#